data_AF-A0A9P1E7T2-F1
#
_entry.id   AF-A0A9P1E7T2-F1
#
_cell.length_a   1.000
_cell.length_b   1.000
_cell.length_c   1.000
_cell.angle_alpha   90.00
_cell.angle_beta   90.00
_cell.angle_gamma   90.00
#
_symmetry.space_group_name_H-M   'P 1'
#
loop_
_entity.id
_entity.type
_entity.pdbx_description
1 polymer ?
#
loop_
_entity_poly.entity_id
_entity_poly.type
_entity_poly.pdbx_seq_one_letter_code
_entity_poly.pdbx_strand_id
1 'polypeptide(L)'
;MKFSKLTLGTVAPQFTGVTIVESGPKEIVMELEMQWDGNPNIVLDIKTLLGVALPIQVKNIGFTGLFRIIFKPLVDDFPCFGAICFSLREKRNLDFTLKVIGGDIASLPGVSDAIESTIRDAIEDSITWPVRIIIPIIPGDYSDLDLKPVGLLEVKLIQAKELTNKDIIGKSDPFAEVFIRPLRARMKNSKVINNSLNPIWNEHFEFEVEDVSTQHLTVKVYDDEGVQSSEFIGCAQFPLKELEPGKVKVVWLKLVKDLELQRDTKNRGQVHLELLYCPYGTESIFMNAFNADFRLTSLEKALRPEPDPSEQLNTKSNVQKKSDILFRGVLTVTVISAEELPATDLSGKSDPFVVITMKKSEQKSKTRVLNNTLNPVWNQTFDIIVEDGLRDLLILEVWDHDTFGKDKIGRCIMTLTRVIMEGEFTDCFPVDGTQTGKLNLHLKWTPQPILREL
;
A
#
# COMPACT_ATOMS: atom_id res chain seq x y z
N MET A 1 0.53 -19.11 6.01
CA MET A 1 -0.75 -19.68 5.53
C MET A 1 -0.61 -19.94 4.03
N LYS A 2 -1.06 -21.10 3.54
CA LYS A 2 -1.08 -21.43 2.10
C LYS A 2 -2.41 -22.07 1.74
N PHE A 3 -2.86 -21.89 0.51
CA PHE A 3 -4.00 -22.64 -0.01
C PHE A 3 -3.54 -24.04 -0.42
N SER A 4 -4.11 -25.08 0.18
CA SER A 4 -3.96 -26.46 -0.28
C SER A 4 -5.04 -26.84 -1.29
N LYS A 5 -6.19 -26.16 -1.25
CA LYS A 5 -7.22 -26.24 -2.28
C LYS A 5 -7.92 -24.90 -2.42
N LEU A 6 -8.22 -24.51 -3.66
CA LEU A 6 -8.97 -23.30 -3.97
C LEU A 6 -9.96 -23.58 -5.11
N THR A 7 -11.24 -23.57 -4.80
CA THR A 7 -12.32 -23.44 -5.78
C THR A 7 -13.46 -22.65 -5.16
N LEU A 8 -14.07 -21.75 -5.94
CA LEU A 8 -15.24 -20.98 -5.53
C LEU A 8 -16.55 -21.77 -5.69
N GLY A 9 -16.48 -23.00 -6.22
CA GLY A 9 -17.63 -23.85 -6.44
C GLY A 9 -18.20 -23.71 -7.85
N THR A 10 -19.46 -24.12 -8.01
CA THR A 10 -20.18 -24.18 -9.29
C THR A 10 -21.33 -23.18 -9.37
N VAL A 11 -21.70 -22.56 -8.25
CA VAL A 11 -22.76 -21.54 -8.21
C VAL A 11 -22.18 -20.21 -8.68
N ALA A 12 -22.73 -19.67 -9.77
CA ALA A 12 -22.34 -18.36 -10.29
C ALA A 12 -22.96 -17.22 -9.46
N PRO A 13 -22.26 -16.07 -9.32
CA PRO A 13 -22.86 -14.86 -8.76
C PRO A 13 -24.03 -14.38 -9.63
N GLN A 14 -25.03 -13.80 -8.99
CA GLN A 14 -26.19 -13.21 -9.63
C GLN A 14 -26.13 -11.69 -9.50
N PHE A 15 -26.43 -10.99 -10.59
CA PHE A 15 -26.58 -9.54 -10.59
C PHE A 15 -28.07 -9.21 -10.57
N THR A 16 -28.54 -8.64 -9.47
CA THR A 16 -29.97 -8.37 -9.23
C THR A 16 -30.39 -6.98 -9.65
N GLY A 17 -29.44 -6.06 -9.82
CA GLY A 17 -29.69 -4.68 -10.20
C GLY A 17 -28.48 -4.06 -10.90
N VAL A 18 -28.77 -3.17 -11.86
CA VAL A 18 -27.78 -2.39 -12.59
C VAL A 18 -28.21 -0.93 -12.57
N THR A 19 -27.33 -0.04 -12.16
CA THR A 19 -27.56 1.41 -12.20
C THR A 19 -26.41 2.07 -12.95
N ILE A 20 -26.72 2.95 -13.91
CA ILE A 20 -25.72 3.84 -14.50
C ILE A 20 -25.66 5.10 -13.65
N VAL A 21 -24.46 5.42 -13.18
CA VAL A 21 -24.22 6.61 -12.37
C VAL A 21 -23.75 7.72 -13.31
N GLU A 22 -24.44 8.86 -13.29
CA GLU A 22 -23.96 10.04 -14.01
C GLU A 22 -22.56 10.41 -13.51
N SER A 23 -21.59 10.39 -14.43
CA SER A 23 -20.22 10.79 -14.17
C SER A 23 -19.74 11.77 -15.24
N GLY A 24 -18.48 12.19 -15.14
CA GLY A 24 -17.86 13.10 -16.09
C GLY A 24 -17.82 12.53 -17.53
N PRO A 25 -17.58 13.40 -18.54
CA PRO A 25 -17.74 13.05 -19.95
C PRO A 25 -16.73 12.03 -20.50
N LYS A 26 -15.75 11.58 -19.70
CA LYS A 26 -14.62 10.73 -20.12
C LYS A 26 -14.67 9.32 -19.54
N GLU A 27 -15.77 8.95 -18.89
CA GLU A 27 -15.93 7.64 -18.28
C GLU A 27 -17.40 7.23 -18.22
N ILE A 28 -17.65 5.94 -18.14
CA ILE A 28 -18.98 5.39 -17.84
C ILE A 28 -18.87 4.68 -16.51
N VAL A 29 -19.72 5.06 -15.54
CA VAL A 29 -19.77 4.44 -14.22
C VAL A 29 -21.05 3.63 -14.10
N MET A 30 -20.90 2.37 -13.73
CA MET A 30 -21.99 1.42 -13.53
C MET A 30 -21.88 0.84 -12.11
N GLU A 31 -23.01 0.70 -11.43
CA GLU A 31 -23.11 -0.01 -10.16
C GLU A 31 -23.94 -1.28 -10.34
N LEU A 32 -23.38 -2.41 -9.91
CA LEU A 32 -23.95 -3.74 -9.97
C LEU A 32 -24.26 -4.26 -8.57
N GLU A 33 -25.53 -4.53 -8.30
CA GLU A 33 -25.92 -5.26 -7.10
C GLU A 33 -25.65 -6.74 -7.31
N MET A 34 -24.70 -7.30 -6.56
CA MET A 34 -24.35 -8.71 -6.62
C MET A 34 -24.87 -9.45 -5.39
N GLN A 35 -25.46 -10.61 -5.63
CA GLN A 35 -25.76 -11.62 -4.63
C GLN A 35 -25.09 -12.93 -5.03
N TRP A 36 -24.44 -13.59 -4.08
CA TRP A 36 -23.78 -14.86 -4.32
C TRP A 36 -23.87 -15.76 -3.11
N ASP A 37 -24.51 -16.91 -3.27
CA ASP A 37 -24.53 -18.00 -2.29
C ASP A 37 -23.70 -19.16 -2.87
N GLY A 38 -22.39 -19.05 -2.68
CA GLY A 38 -21.40 -19.93 -3.26
C GLY A 38 -21.24 -21.22 -2.48
N ASN A 39 -20.87 -22.29 -3.19
CA ASN A 39 -20.48 -23.58 -2.63
C ASN A 39 -18.97 -23.86 -2.76
N PRO A 40 -18.10 -23.00 -2.18
CA PRO A 40 -16.66 -23.11 -2.35
C PRO A 40 -16.09 -24.33 -1.64
N ASN A 41 -14.91 -24.74 -2.08
CA ASN A 41 -14.06 -25.68 -1.37
C ASN A 41 -12.65 -25.10 -1.29
N ILE A 42 -12.46 -24.24 -0.30
CA ILE A 42 -11.20 -23.58 0.00
C ILE A 42 -10.61 -24.27 1.22
N VAL A 43 -9.38 -24.74 1.13
CA VAL A 43 -8.65 -25.35 2.25
C VAL A 43 -7.37 -24.56 2.49
N LEU A 44 -7.21 -24.13 3.73
CA LEU A 44 -6.16 -23.28 4.24
C LEU A 44 -5.25 -24.11 5.13
N ASP A 45 -4.00 -24.25 4.73
CA ASP A 45 -2.98 -24.88 5.57
C ASP A 45 -2.38 -23.81 6.48
N ILE A 46 -2.78 -23.85 7.76
CA ILE A 46 -2.28 -22.96 8.79
C ILE A 46 -1.24 -23.70 9.63
N LYS A 47 -0.02 -23.16 9.70
CA LYS A 47 0.98 -23.60 10.67
C LYS A 47 0.86 -22.73 11.90
N THR A 48 0.54 -23.32 13.05
CA THR A 48 0.51 -22.60 14.31
C THR A 48 1.92 -22.37 14.85
N LEU A 49 2.06 -21.45 15.81
CA LEU A 49 3.33 -21.20 16.51
C LEU A 49 3.86 -22.45 17.24
N LEU A 50 2.98 -23.38 17.57
CA LEU A 50 3.31 -24.68 18.19
C LEU A 50 3.74 -25.74 17.15
N GLY A 51 3.86 -25.39 15.87
CA GLY A 51 4.26 -26.30 14.80
C GLY A 51 3.16 -27.25 14.32
N VAL A 52 1.93 -27.12 14.83
CA VAL A 52 0.78 -27.93 14.41
C VAL A 52 0.24 -27.40 13.09
N ALA A 53 0.09 -28.28 12.10
CA ALA A 53 -0.60 -27.96 10.86
C ALA A 53 -2.11 -28.16 11.05
N LEU A 54 -2.87 -27.07 10.91
CA LEU A 54 -4.33 -27.06 11.00
C LEU A 54 -4.91 -26.75 9.61
N PRO A 55 -5.38 -27.78 8.89
CA PRO A 55 -6.12 -27.59 7.65
C PRO A 55 -7.53 -27.08 7.95
N ILE A 56 -7.81 -25.84 7.55
CA ILE A 56 -9.10 -25.18 7.78
C ILE A 56 -9.82 -24.99 6.46
N GLN A 57 -11.03 -25.52 6.40
CA GLN A 57 -11.89 -25.47 5.24
C GLN A 57 -12.88 -24.31 5.37
N VAL A 58 -12.95 -23.45 4.35
CA VAL A 58 -14.00 -22.43 4.19
C VAL A 58 -15.09 -22.99 3.28
N LYS A 59 -16.34 -22.90 3.72
CA LYS A 59 -17.54 -23.40 3.04
C LYS A 59 -18.65 -22.35 3.04
N ASN A 60 -19.63 -22.52 2.15
CA ASN A 60 -20.88 -21.76 2.11
C ASN A 60 -20.65 -20.25 2.21
N ILE A 61 -20.07 -19.65 1.18
CA ILE A 61 -19.84 -18.20 1.18
C ILE A 61 -21.12 -17.52 0.71
N GLY A 62 -21.79 -16.83 1.63
CA GLY A 62 -22.85 -15.87 1.31
C GLY A 62 -22.24 -14.49 1.18
N PHE A 63 -22.42 -13.84 0.03
CA PHE A 63 -21.95 -12.49 -0.22
C PHE A 63 -23.07 -11.64 -0.83
N THR A 64 -23.22 -10.42 -0.33
CA THR A 64 -24.04 -9.39 -0.96
C THR A 64 -23.30 -8.08 -0.92
N GLY A 65 -23.23 -7.40 -2.07
CA GLY A 65 -22.52 -6.14 -2.16
C GLY A 65 -22.86 -5.38 -3.42
N LEU A 66 -22.50 -4.09 -3.41
CA LEU A 66 -22.63 -3.21 -4.54
C LEU A 66 -21.26 -2.97 -5.16
N PHE A 67 -21.04 -3.51 -6.35
CA PHE A 67 -19.81 -3.31 -7.10
C PHE A 67 -19.92 -2.09 -8.00
N ARG A 68 -18.84 -1.33 -8.10
CA ARG A 68 -18.68 -0.26 -9.06
C ARG A 68 -17.76 -0.72 -10.18
N ILE A 69 -18.22 -0.54 -11.41
CA ILE A 69 -17.49 -0.77 -12.65
C ILE A 69 -17.33 0.58 -13.34
N ILE A 70 -16.09 0.94 -13.67
CA ILE A 70 -15.76 2.18 -14.38
C ILE A 70 -15.09 1.81 -15.70
N PHE A 71 -15.66 2.25 -16.81
CA PHE A 71 -15.07 2.12 -18.14
C PHE A 71 -14.30 3.40 -18.44
N LYS A 72 -12.96 3.31 -18.50
CA LYS A 72 -12.08 4.47 -18.64
C LYS A 72 -10.69 4.07 -19.16
N PRO A 73 -10.00 4.91 -19.94
CA PRO A 73 -10.53 6.08 -20.65
C PRO A 73 -11.51 5.63 -21.74
N LEU A 74 -12.46 6.49 -22.10
CA LEU A 74 -13.23 6.31 -23.34
C LEU A 74 -12.32 6.63 -24.53
N VAL A 75 -12.40 5.79 -25.57
CA VAL A 75 -11.58 5.89 -26.79
C VAL A 75 -12.46 5.67 -28.02
N ASP A 76 -11.98 6.08 -29.20
CA ASP A 76 -12.74 5.95 -30.45
C ASP A 76 -12.73 4.51 -31.01
N ASP A 77 -11.72 3.71 -30.65
CA ASP A 77 -11.58 2.32 -31.07
C ASP A 77 -12.55 1.39 -30.32
N PHE A 78 -13.23 0.49 -31.03
CA PHE A 78 -14.09 -0.53 -30.41
C PHE A 78 -13.29 -1.40 -29.40
N PRO A 79 -13.79 -1.65 -28.17
CA PRO A 79 -15.16 -1.47 -27.68
C PRO A 79 -15.49 -0.09 -27.07
N CYS A 80 -14.73 0.94 -27.43
CA CYS A 80 -14.87 2.35 -27.03
C CYS A 80 -14.39 2.70 -25.62
N PHE A 81 -13.61 1.81 -24.98
CA PHE A 81 -12.95 2.05 -23.70
C PHE A 81 -11.64 1.28 -23.59
N GLY A 82 -10.64 1.91 -22.95
CA GLY A 82 -9.30 1.35 -22.80
C GLY A 82 -9.19 0.30 -21.69
N ALA A 83 -9.82 0.54 -20.54
CA ALA A 83 -9.77 -0.38 -19.39
C ALA A 83 -11.09 -0.41 -18.61
N ILE A 84 -11.23 -1.42 -17.76
CA ILE A 84 -12.28 -1.56 -16.76
C ILE A 84 -11.64 -1.45 -15.38
N CYS A 85 -12.14 -0.56 -14.53
CA CYS A 85 -11.85 -0.56 -13.10
C CYS A 85 -13.01 -1.19 -12.34
N PHE A 86 -12.70 -2.15 -11.47
CA PHE A 86 -13.67 -2.86 -10.66
C PHE A 86 -13.36 -2.68 -9.17
N SER A 87 -14.37 -2.35 -8.37
CA SER A 87 -14.23 -2.14 -6.92
C SER A 87 -15.54 -2.45 -6.19
N LEU A 88 -15.46 -2.98 -4.97
CA LEU A 88 -16.58 -3.12 -4.05
C LEU A 88 -16.84 -1.76 -3.40
N ARG A 89 -17.97 -1.12 -3.72
CA ARG A 89 -18.35 0.17 -3.15
C ARG A 89 -18.98 0.01 -1.77
N GLU A 90 -19.74 -1.06 -1.57
CA GLU A 90 -20.43 -1.33 -0.32
C GLU A 90 -20.52 -2.83 -0.07
N LYS A 91 -19.91 -3.30 1.03
CA LYS A 91 -20.07 -4.65 1.56
C LYS A 91 -21.35 -4.69 2.41
N ARG A 92 -22.45 -5.23 1.87
CA ARG A 92 -23.71 -5.37 2.62
C ARG A 92 -23.71 -6.61 3.51
N ASN A 93 -23.23 -7.74 2.99
CA ASN A 93 -23.08 -8.97 3.77
C ASN A 93 -21.91 -9.82 3.28
N LEU A 94 -21.24 -10.49 4.21
CA LEU A 94 -20.26 -11.54 3.94
C LEU A 94 -20.31 -12.52 5.10
N ASP A 95 -20.79 -13.73 4.82
CA ASP A 95 -20.87 -14.84 5.77
C ASP A 95 -20.22 -16.08 5.16
N PHE A 96 -19.57 -16.88 6.01
CA PHE A 96 -19.00 -18.15 5.61
C PHE A 96 -18.89 -19.10 6.80
N THR A 97 -18.77 -20.40 6.49
CA THR A 97 -18.58 -21.45 7.49
C THR A 97 -17.14 -21.91 7.52
N LEU A 98 -16.50 -21.89 8.68
CA LEU A 98 -15.19 -22.49 8.91
C LEU A 98 -15.33 -23.89 9.51
N LYS A 99 -14.54 -24.86 9.00
CA LYS A 99 -14.44 -26.22 9.54
C LYS A 99 -12.99 -26.65 9.62
N VAL A 100 -12.57 -27.24 10.74
CA VAL A 100 -11.26 -27.91 10.82
C VAL A 100 -11.38 -29.30 10.19
N ILE A 101 -10.46 -29.65 9.27
CA ILE A 101 -10.45 -30.99 8.68
C ILE A 101 -9.85 -31.96 9.70
N GLY A 102 -10.64 -32.95 10.12
CA GLY A 102 -10.19 -33.99 11.07
C GLY A 102 -10.28 -33.59 12.54
N GLY A 103 -10.96 -32.50 12.88
CA GLY A 103 -11.15 -32.06 14.26
C GLY A 103 -12.32 -31.06 14.39
N ASP A 104 -12.57 -30.60 15.62
CA ASP A 104 -13.58 -29.58 15.91
C ASP A 104 -12.93 -28.20 16.04
N ILE A 105 -13.47 -27.19 15.35
CA ILE A 105 -12.96 -25.81 15.44
C ILE A 105 -13.19 -25.21 16.83
N ALA A 106 -14.25 -25.65 17.54
CA ALA A 106 -14.54 -25.21 18.90
C ALA A 106 -13.47 -25.66 19.91
N SER A 107 -12.64 -26.65 19.55
CA SER A 107 -11.52 -27.09 20.39
C SER A 107 -10.32 -26.14 20.38
N LEU A 108 -10.34 -25.11 19.53
CA LEU A 108 -9.25 -24.15 19.35
C LEU A 108 -9.78 -22.71 19.56
N PRO A 109 -9.93 -22.26 20.82
CA PRO A 109 -10.46 -20.94 21.12
C PRO A 109 -9.64 -19.83 20.44
N GLY A 110 -10.34 -18.85 19.86
CA GLY A 110 -9.74 -17.68 19.19
C GLY A 110 -9.26 -17.92 17.75
N VAL A 111 -9.08 -19.16 17.30
CA VAL A 111 -8.59 -19.45 15.92
C VAL A 111 -9.65 -19.10 14.88
N SER A 112 -10.92 -19.42 15.13
CA SER A 112 -12.01 -19.09 14.21
C SER A 112 -12.13 -17.58 13.99
N ASP A 113 -12.19 -16.81 15.08
CA ASP A 113 -12.33 -15.36 15.03
C ASP A 113 -11.14 -14.70 14.35
N ALA A 114 -9.92 -15.19 14.62
CA ALA A 114 -8.71 -14.67 13.98
C ALA A 114 -8.70 -14.91 12.46
N ILE A 115 -9.18 -16.06 11.99
CA ILE A 115 -9.30 -16.37 10.56
C ILE A 115 -10.41 -15.57 9.93
N GLU A 116 -11.55 -15.45 10.62
CA GLU A 116 -12.67 -14.66 10.14
C GLU A 116 -12.28 -13.20 9.93
N SER A 117 -11.64 -12.58 10.94
CA SER A 117 -11.08 -11.23 10.82
C SER A 117 -10.11 -11.15 9.65
N THR A 118 -9.16 -12.10 9.55
CA THR A 118 -8.16 -12.10 8.47
C THR A 118 -8.80 -12.13 7.08
N ILE A 119 -9.87 -12.90 6.89
CA ILE A 119 -10.60 -12.97 5.61
C ILE A 119 -11.34 -11.66 5.34
N ARG A 120 -12.05 -11.13 6.34
CA ARG A 120 -12.79 -9.86 6.22
C ARG A 120 -11.84 -8.71 5.90
N ASP A 121 -10.77 -8.58 6.66
CA ASP A 121 -9.70 -7.59 6.50
C ASP A 121 -9.05 -7.67 5.10
N ALA A 122 -8.78 -8.89 4.62
CA ALA A 122 -8.21 -9.08 3.28
C ALA A 122 -9.18 -8.65 2.16
N ILE A 123 -10.47 -8.90 2.30
CA ILE A 123 -11.48 -8.47 1.32
C ILE A 123 -11.63 -6.95 1.35
N GLU A 124 -11.71 -6.36 2.54
CA GLU A 124 -11.80 -4.92 2.72
C GLU A 124 -10.60 -4.22 2.08
N ASP A 125 -9.40 -4.73 2.31
CA ASP A 125 -8.18 -4.14 1.75
C ASP A 125 -7.95 -4.44 0.25
N SER A 126 -8.43 -5.56 -0.29
CA SER A 126 -8.08 -5.95 -1.66
C SER A 126 -9.04 -5.46 -2.73
N ILE A 127 -10.32 -5.26 -2.39
CA ILE A 127 -11.34 -4.94 -3.40
C ILE A 127 -12.24 -3.78 -3.02
N THR A 128 -12.24 -3.30 -1.78
CA THR A 128 -13.14 -2.21 -1.38
C THR A 128 -12.61 -0.86 -1.82
N TRP A 129 -13.49 0.03 -2.27
CA TRP A 129 -13.13 1.40 -2.64
C TRP A 129 -12.33 2.06 -1.51
N PRO A 130 -11.19 2.72 -1.81
CA PRO A 130 -10.74 3.24 -3.11
C PRO A 130 -9.93 2.27 -3.97
N VAL A 131 -9.75 1.02 -3.54
CA VAL A 131 -8.97 0.01 -4.26
C VAL A 131 -9.73 -0.43 -5.50
N ARG A 132 -8.99 -0.53 -6.62
CA ARG A 132 -9.54 -0.85 -7.92
C ARG A 132 -8.71 -1.95 -8.54
N ILE A 133 -9.38 -3.00 -9.01
CA ILE A 133 -8.78 -3.96 -9.93
C ILE A 133 -8.90 -3.34 -11.32
N ILE A 134 -7.78 -3.15 -11.99
CA ILE A 134 -7.72 -2.58 -13.34
C ILE A 134 -7.52 -3.73 -14.33
N ILE A 135 -8.43 -3.82 -15.30
CA ILE A 135 -8.40 -4.81 -16.36
C ILE A 135 -8.25 -4.04 -17.68
N PRO A 136 -7.03 -3.99 -18.26
CA PRO A 136 -6.81 -3.43 -19.59
C PRO A 136 -7.60 -4.22 -20.64
N ILE A 137 -8.31 -3.51 -21.51
CA ILE A 137 -9.11 -4.06 -22.61
C ILE A 137 -8.41 -3.80 -23.94
N ILE A 138 -7.84 -2.61 -24.10
CA ILE A 138 -6.98 -2.22 -25.21
C ILE A 138 -5.57 -1.97 -24.66
N PRO A 139 -4.48 -2.29 -25.39
CA PRO A 139 -3.13 -1.91 -24.98
C PRO A 139 -2.98 -0.39 -24.79
N GLY A 140 -2.56 0.06 -23.61
CA GLY A 140 -2.35 1.48 -23.27
C GLY A 140 -1.66 1.69 -21.93
N ASP A 141 -1.36 2.94 -21.57
CA ASP A 141 -0.99 3.32 -20.19
C ASP A 141 -2.27 3.56 -19.39
N TYR A 142 -2.37 2.90 -18.23
CA TYR A 142 -3.52 3.02 -17.31
C TYR A 142 -3.06 3.28 -15.87
N SER A 143 -1.81 3.72 -15.70
CA SER A 143 -1.23 4.02 -14.40
C SER A 143 -1.92 5.18 -13.67
N ASP A 144 -2.66 6.03 -14.39
CA ASP A 144 -3.51 7.07 -13.82
C ASP A 144 -4.74 6.50 -13.10
N LEU A 145 -5.11 5.25 -13.39
CA LEU A 145 -6.21 4.54 -12.73
C LEU A 145 -5.77 3.85 -11.44
N ASP A 146 -4.46 3.65 -11.25
CA ASP A 146 -3.90 3.01 -10.05
C ASP A 146 -4.20 3.85 -8.81
N LEU A 147 -4.49 3.15 -7.71
CA LEU A 147 -4.62 3.81 -6.42
C LEU A 147 -3.23 4.18 -5.91
N LYS A 148 -2.93 5.47 -5.95
CA LYS A 148 -1.63 6.03 -5.57
C LYS A 148 -1.73 6.76 -4.23
N PRO A 149 -0.67 6.71 -3.40
CA PRO A 149 -0.58 7.57 -2.24
C PRO A 149 -0.68 9.06 -2.62
N VAL A 150 -1.53 9.80 -1.93
CA VAL A 150 -1.82 11.24 -2.15
C VAL A 150 -1.33 12.12 -0.99
N GLY A 151 -0.94 11.54 0.15
CA GLY A 151 -0.32 12.29 1.24
C GLY A 151 0.04 11.41 2.43
N LEU A 152 0.63 12.03 3.45
CA LEU A 152 0.95 11.40 4.72
C LEU A 152 0.00 11.91 5.81
N LEU A 153 -0.51 11.00 6.63
CA LEU A 153 -1.19 11.30 7.88
C LEU A 153 -0.24 11.03 9.05
N GLU A 154 0.11 12.09 9.76
CA GLU A 154 0.76 12.03 11.07
C GLU A 154 -0.31 11.91 12.16
N VAL A 155 -0.16 10.89 13.01
CA VAL A 155 -1.09 10.55 14.07
C VAL A 155 -0.33 10.48 15.38
N LYS A 156 -0.65 11.39 16.30
CA LYS A 156 -0.18 11.31 17.68
C LYS A 156 -1.29 10.71 18.53
N LEU A 157 -1.08 9.47 18.96
CA LEU A 157 -1.92 8.78 19.92
C LEU A 157 -1.54 9.25 21.34
N ILE A 158 -2.37 10.09 21.94
CA ILE A 158 -2.02 10.74 23.21
C ILE A 158 -2.44 9.87 24.38
N GLN A 159 -3.74 9.64 24.54
CA GLN A 159 -4.31 8.97 25.71
C GLN A 159 -5.70 8.40 25.42
N ALA A 160 -6.17 7.52 26.30
CA ALA A 160 -7.59 7.19 26.41
C ALA A 160 -8.11 7.53 27.81
N LYS A 161 -9.43 7.64 27.94
CA LYS A 161 -10.12 7.90 29.21
C LYS A 161 -11.33 7.00 29.37
N GLU A 162 -11.59 6.64 30.62
CA GLU A 162 -12.78 5.91 31.05
C GLU A 162 -13.00 4.60 30.26
N LEU A 163 -11.91 3.89 29.96
CA LEU A 163 -12.01 2.59 29.29
C LEU A 163 -12.86 1.62 30.11
N THR A 164 -13.66 0.79 29.43
CA THR A 164 -14.34 -0.32 30.10
C THR A 164 -13.30 -1.30 30.63
N ASN A 165 -13.37 -1.60 31.92
CA ASN A 165 -12.53 -2.63 32.52
C ASN A 165 -12.96 -4.02 32.05
N LYS A 166 -12.00 -4.85 31.62
CA LYS A 166 -12.23 -6.26 31.27
C LYS A 166 -11.73 -7.22 32.33
N ASP A 167 -10.76 -6.79 33.14
CA ASP A 167 -10.24 -7.60 34.23
C ASP A 167 -11.22 -7.80 35.39
N ILE A 168 -11.22 -9.03 35.91
CA ILE A 168 -11.93 -9.39 37.15
C ILE A 168 -11.14 -8.90 38.38
N ILE A 169 -9.80 -8.93 38.30
CA ILE A 169 -8.90 -8.53 39.39
C ILE A 169 -7.92 -7.49 38.85
N GLY A 170 -8.07 -6.24 39.27
CA GLY A 170 -7.27 -5.13 38.77
C GLY A 170 -8.03 -4.30 37.73
N LYS A 171 -7.27 -3.56 36.92
CA LYS A 171 -7.77 -2.85 35.75
C LYS A 171 -7.03 -3.41 34.54
N SER A 172 -7.68 -3.28 33.39
CA SER A 172 -7.11 -3.55 32.08
C SER A 172 -5.71 -2.96 31.89
N ASP A 173 -4.93 -3.67 31.07
CA ASP A 173 -3.62 -3.35 30.52
C ASP A 173 -3.76 -2.89 29.05
N PRO A 174 -4.30 -1.68 28.78
CA PRO A 174 -4.69 -1.31 27.42
C PRO A 174 -3.54 -1.02 26.47
N PHE A 175 -3.74 -1.41 25.21
CA PHE A 175 -3.00 -0.92 24.04
C PHE A 175 -3.97 -0.57 22.90
N ALA A 176 -3.49 0.23 21.95
CA ALA A 176 -4.25 0.63 20.78
C ALA A 176 -3.60 0.12 19.49
N GLU A 177 -4.43 -0.43 18.60
CA GLU A 177 -4.10 -0.74 17.21
C GLU A 177 -4.66 0.38 16.32
N VAL A 178 -3.81 0.99 15.51
CA VAL A 178 -4.13 2.17 14.67
C VAL A 178 -3.82 1.86 13.21
N PHE A 179 -4.78 2.16 12.32
CA PHE A 179 -4.61 1.91 10.88
C PHE A 179 -5.59 2.71 10.01
N ILE A 180 -5.20 2.98 8.76
CA ILE A 180 -6.13 3.43 7.69
C ILE A 180 -6.66 2.22 6.91
N ARG A 181 -5.81 1.19 6.76
CA ARG A 181 -6.01 0.02 5.91
C ARG A 181 -5.98 -1.25 6.76
N PRO A 182 -6.99 -2.13 6.69
CA PRO A 182 -7.17 -3.21 7.66
C PRO A 182 -6.23 -4.42 7.46
N LEU A 183 -5.13 -4.30 6.70
CA LEU A 183 -4.11 -5.33 6.66
C LEU A 183 -3.16 -5.24 7.86
N ARG A 184 -2.95 -6.38 8.53
CA ARG A 184 -2.01 -6.53 9.66
C ARG A 184 -0.63 -5.92 9.45
N ALA A 185 -0.08 -6.01 8.24
CA ALA A 185 1.23 -5.44 7.92
C ALA A 185 1.25 -3.89 7.89
N ARG A 186 0.09 -3.25 7.79
CA ARG A 186 -0.10 -1.80 7.76
C ARG A 186 -0.61 -1.23 9.10
N MET A 187 -0.99 -2.11 10.03
CA MET A 187 -1.43 -1.74 11.38
C MET A 187 -0.24 -1.41 12.27
N LYS A 188 -0.43 -0.42 13.15
CA LYS A 188 0.59 -0.01 14.13
C LYS A 188 0.00 -0.14 15.53
N ASN A 189 0.74 -0.77 16.43
CA ASN A 189 0.34 -0.96 17.82
C ASN A 189 1.09 0.02 18.73
N SER A 190 0.37 0.58 19.69
CA SER A 190 0.98 1.27 20.82
C SER A 190 1.62 0.28 21.79
N LYS A 191 2.37 0.81 22.75
CA LYS A 191 2.76 0.08 23.95
C LYS A 191 1.55 -0.25 24.80
N VAL A 192 1.68 -1.35 25.53
CA VAL A 192 0.77 -1.75 26.60
C VAL A 192 1.03 -0.86 27.82
N ILE A 193 -0.03 -0.34 28.43
CA ILE A 193 0.04 0.42 29.67
C ILE A 193 -0.66 -0.36 30.77
N ASN A 194 0.10 -0.83 31.76
CA ASN A 194 -0.47 -1.75 32.74
C ASN A 194 -1.43 -1.06 33.72
N ASN A 195 -2.51 -1.74 34.07
CA ASN A 195 -3.44 -1.48 35.14
C ASN A 195 -4.01 -0.06 35.12
N SER A 196 -4.53 0.35 33.97
CA SER A 196 -5.03 1.72 33.75
C SER A 196 -6.24 1.77 32.82
N LEU A 197 -7.31 2.42 33.28
CA LEU A 197 -8.46 2.79 32.44
C LEU A 197 -8.33 4.19 31.82
N ASN A 198 -7.21 4.88 32.08
CA ASN A 198 -6.88 6.19 31.53
C ASN A 198 -5.42 6.20 31.05
N PRO A 199 -5.04 5.31 30.10
CA PRO A 199 -3.66 5.19 29.66
C PRO A 199 -3.20 6.43 28.91
N ILE A 200 -1.93 6.78 29.06
CA ILE A 200 -1.25 7.84 28.30
C ILE A 200 -0.11 7.18 27.52
N TRP A 201 -0.22 7.15 26.20
CA TRP A 201 0.78 6.55 25.31
C TRP A 201 1.78 7.59 24.82
N ASN A 202 1.29 8.76 24.36
CA ASN A 202 2.09 9.79 23.69
C ASN A 202 3.00 9.22 22.57
N GLU A 203 2.41 8.41 21.70
CA GLU A 203 3.12 7.76 20.60
C GLU A 203 2.76 8.39 19.26
N HIS A 204 3.72 8.36 18.34
CA HIS A 204 3.59 8.96 17.00
C HIS A 204 3.62 7.87 15.93
N PHE A 205 2.67 7.95 15.01
CA PHE A 205 2.52 7.04 13.89
C PHE A 205 2.33 7.82 12.58
N GLU A 206 2.80 7.24 11.49
CA GLU A 206 2.66 7.80 10.15
C GLU A 206 1.92 6.81 9.25
N PHE A 207 0.97 7.29 8.45
CA PHE A 207 0.23 6.45 7.51
C PHE A 207 0.17 7.11 6.14
N GLU A 208 0.36 6.31 5.09
CA GLU A 208 0.10 6.74 3.72
C GLU A 208 -1.42 6.83 3.50
N VAL A 209 -1.84 7.95 2.92
CA VAL A 209 -3.24 8.20 2.54
C VAL A 209 -3.34 8.06 1.03
N GLU A 210 -4.30 7.28 0.55
CA GLU A 210 -4.51 7.00 -0.88
C GLU A 210 -5.77 7.70 -1.41
N ASP A 211 -6.78 7.91 -0.56
CA ASP A 211 -8.00 8.67 -0.88
C ASP A 211 -8.57 9.34 0.38
N VAL A 212 -8.24 10.62 0.57
CA VAL A 212 -8.72 11.44 1.71
C VAL A 212 -10.25 11.49 1.78
N SER A 213 -10.94 11.42 0.64
CA SER A 213 -12.38 11.64 0.57
C SER A 213 -13.20 10.49 1.15
N THR A 214 -12.65 9.27 1.10
CA THR A 214 -13.34 8.04 1.51
C THR A 214 -12.68 7.27 2.64
N GLN A 215 -11.37 7.45 2.85
CA GLN A 215 -10.64 6.73 3.88
C GLN A 215 -10.89 7.28 5.29
N HIS A 216 -10.71 6.41 6.27
CA HIS A 216 -10.87 6.71 7.69
C HIS A 216 -9.63 6.25 8.45
N LEU A 217 -9.22 7.01 9.47
CA LEU A 217 -8.32 6.51 10.49
C LEU A 217 -9.14 5.67 11.48
N THR A 218 -8.75 4.43 11.70
CA THR A 218 -9.36 3.52 12.67
C THR A 218 -8.44 3.35 13.87
N VAL A 219 -9.03 3.39 15.07
CA VAL A 219 -8.37 3.04 16.32
C VAL A 219 -9.18 1.94 17.00
N LYS A 220 -8.55 0.82 17.31
CA LYS A 220 -9.10 -0.26 18.14
C LYS A 220 -8.31 -0.33 19.44
N VAL A 221 -9.00 -0.46 20.57
CA VAL A 221 -8.39 -0.58 21.90
C VAL A 221 -8.66 -1.97 22.44
N TYR A 222 -7.61 -2.59 22.94
CA TYR A 222 -7.60 -3.95 23.48
C TYR A 222 -7.01 -3.95 24.88
N ASP A 223 -7.37 -4.96 25.66
CA ASP A 223 -6.76 -5.33 26.93
C ASP A 223 -5.71 -6.42 26.71
N ASP A 224 -4.47 -6.22 27.13
CA ASP A 224 -3.41 -7.23 26.99
C ASP A 224 -3.47 -8.28 28.10
N GLU A 225 -3.76 -9.53 27.72
CA GLU A 225 -3.86 -10.67 28.65
C GLU A 225 -2.55 -11.47 28.74
N GLY A 226 -1.43 -10.87 28.32
CA GLY A 226 -0.10 -11.46 28.27
C GLY A 226 0.02 -12.67 27.33
N VAL A 227 -0.20 -13.87 27.86
CA VAL A 227 -0.08 -15.13 27.10
C VAL A 227 -1.38 -15.50 26.39
N GLN A 228 -2.52 -14.99 26.88
CA GLN A 228 -3.82 -15.23 26.25
C GLN A 228 -4.09 -14.20 25.15
N SER A 229 -5.11 -14.45 24.34
CA SER A 229 -5.55 -13.49 23.33
C SER A 229 -6.10 -12.23 23.99
N SER A 230 -5.59 -11.07 23.59
CA SER A 230 -6.04 -9.76 24.06
C SER A 230 -7.56 -9.57 23.92
N GLU A 231 -8.21 -8.99 24.92
CA GLU A 231 -9.66 -8.78 24.91
C GLU A 231 -10.03 -7.43 24.28
N PHE A 232 -11.00 -7.42 23.36
CA PHE A 232 -11.43 -6.18 22.72
C PHE A 232 -12.26 -5.28 23.65
N ILE A 233 -11.83 -4.01 23.80
CA ILE A 233 -12.51 -3.00 24.62
C ILE A 233 -13.49 -2.19 23.76
N GLY A 234 -13.02 -1.62 22.65
CA GLY A 234 -13.82 -0.81 21.75
C GLY A 234 -13.03 -0.22 20.59
N CYS A 235 -13.72 0.37 19.63
CA CYS A 235 -13.12 0.97 18.45
C CYS A 235 -13.73 2.34 18.13
N ALA A 236 -13.02 3.13 17.36
CA ALA A 236 -13.49 4.40 16.82
C ALA A 236 -12.89 4.65 15.43
N GLN A 237 -13.55 5.50 14.65
CA GLN A 237 -13.07 5.96 13.35
C GLN A 237 -13.15 7.47 13.25
N PHE A 238 -12.22 8.03 12.47
CA PHE A 238 -12.19 9.44 12.12
C PHE A 238 -12.12 9.59 10.58
N PRO A 239 -13.10 10.26 9.92
CA PRO A 239 -13.09 10.46 8.48
C PRO A 239 -11.99 11.44 8.04
N LEU A 240 -11.10 11.01 7.15
CA LEU A 240 -9.95 11.85 6.74
C LEU A 240 -10.37 13.12 5.98
N LYS A 241 -11.52 13.09 5.31
CA LYS A 241 -12.12 14.25 4.63
C LYS A 241 -12.39 15.45 5.53
N GLU A 242 -12.40 15.26 6.85
CA GLU A 242 -12.56 16.34 7.82
C GLU A 242 -11.24 16.99 8.26
N LEU A 243 -10.11 16.59 7.67
CA LEU A 243 -8.79 17.21 7.90
C LEU A 243 -8.58 18.35 6.91
N GLU A 244 -8.00 19.43 7.43
CA GLU A 244 -7.47 20.50 6.60
C GLU A 244 -5.96 20.27 6.41
N PRO A 245 -5.45 20.25 5.15
CA PRO A 245 -4.03 20.10 4.88
C PRO A 245 -3.15 21.06 5.68
N GLY A 246 -2.07 20.53 6.28
CA GLY A 246 -1.07 21.30 7.03
C GLY A 246 -1.54 21.85 8.39
N LYS A 247 -2.77 21.56 8.82
CA LYS A 247 -3.29 21.98 10.12
C LYS A 247 -3.47 20.79 11.04
N VAL A 248 -2.99 20.96 12.27
CA VAL A 248 -3.19 19.98 13.33
C VAL A 248 -4.65 20.02 13.80
N LYS A 249 -5.32 18.87 13.75
CA LYS A 249 -6.67 18.67 14.29
C LYS A 249 -6.58 17.82 15.55
N VAL A 250 -7.14 18.33 16.66
CA VAL A 250 -7.19 17.62 17.95
C VAL A 250 -8.59 17.07 18.16
N VAL A 251 -8.71 15.77 18.45
CA VAL A 251 -10.01 15.09 18.54
C VAL A 251 -10.09 14.11 19.70
N TRP A 252 -11.27 14.03 20.31
CA TRP A 252 -11.68 12.93 21.19
C TRP A 252 -12.71 12.07 20.48
N LEU A 253 -12.39 10.79 20.29
CA LEU A 253 -13.29 9.83 19.64
C LEU A 253 -13.89 8.90 20.68
N LYS A 254 -15.21 8.81 20.72
CA LYS A 254 -15.92 7.88 21.60
C LYS A 254 -15.78 6.45 21.08
N LEU A 255 -15.42 5.51 21.96
CA LEU A 255 -15.31 4.10 21.61
C LEU A 255 -16.69 3.45 21.55
N VAL A 256 -16.90 2.65 20.51
CA VAL A 256 -18.09 1.83 20.28
C VAL A 256 -17.72 0.35 20.22
N LYS A 257 -18.72 -0.53 20.29
CA LYS A 257 -18.51 -1.98 20.18
C LYS A 257 -18.22 -2.39 18.73
N ASP A 258 -18.90 -1.77 17.78
CA ASP A 258 -18.90 -2.12 16.38
C ASP A 258 -19.15 -0.85 15.57
N LEU A 259 -18.39 -0.67 14.48
CA LEU A 259 -18.47 0.52 13.62
C LEU A 259 -19.69 0.49 12.70
N GLU A 260 -20.17 -0.69 12.33
CA GLU A 260 -21.33 -0.90 11.45
C GLU A 260 -22.64 -0.96 12.28
N LEU A 261 -22.61 -1.59 13.45
CA LEU A 261 -23.81 -1.85 14.27
C LEU A 261 -23.76 -1.15 15.64
N GLN A 262 -24.12 0.13 15.67
CA GLN A 262 -24.20 0.93 16.91
C GLN A 262 -25.52 0.76 17.67
N ARG A 263 -25.92 -0.49 17.98
CA ARG A 263 -27.10 -0.76 18.83
C ARG A 263 -26.79 -0.70 20.33
N ASP A 264 -25.51 -0.75 20.70
CA ASP A 264 -25.03 -0.78 22.09
C ASP A 264 -24.79 0.65 22.60
N THR A 265 -25.39 1.01 23.74
CA THR A 265 -25.23 2.33 24.39
C THR A 265 -24.19 2.31 25.51
N LYS A 266 -23.54 1.16 25.77
CA LYS A 266 -22.50 1.04 26.81
C LYS A 266 -21.37 2.05 26.58
N ASN A 267 -20.96 2.73 27.65
CA ASN A 267 -19.77 3.58 27.61
C ASN A 267 -18.52 2.70 27.59
N ARG A 268 -17.71 2.85 26.54
CA ARG A 268 -16.42 2.14 26.36
C ARG A 268 -15.21 3.04 26.54
N GLY A 269 -15.44 4.29 26.93
CA GLY A 269 -14.42 5.31 27.01
C GLY A 269 -14.23 6.05 25.69
N GLN A 270 -13.12 6.76 25.61
CA GLN A 270 -12.78 7.64 24.50
C GLN A 270 -11.27 7.73 24.32
N VAL A 271 -10.82 7.94 23.08
CA VAL A 271 -9.41 8.09 22.72
C VAL A 271 -9.12 9.49 22.19
N HIS A 272 -7.97 10.04 22.56
CA HIS A 272 -7.50 11.38 22.22
C HIS A 272 -6.37 11.34 21.22
N LEU A 273 -6.51 12.07 20.12
CA LEU A 273 -5.57 12.10 19.00
C LEU A 273 -5.25 13.54 18.60
N GLU A 274 -4.01 13.79 18.18
CA GLU A 274 -3.65 14.91 17.30
C GLU A 274 -3.36 14.34 15.91
N LEU A 275 -3.96 14.94 14.89
CA LEU A 275 -3.90 14.49 13.50
C LEU A 275 -3.38 15.62 12.60
N LEU A 276 -2.41 15.33 11.74
CA LEU A 276 -1.89 16.26 10.74
C LEU A 276 -1.81 15.57 9.39
N TYR A 277 -2.52 16.11 8.41
CA TYR A 277 -2.49 15.61 7.04
C TYR A 277 -1.60 16.49 6.15
N CYS A 278 -0.64 15.85 5.47
CA CYS A 278 0.35 16.46 4.60
C CYS A 278 0.21 15.89 3.17
N PRO A 279 -0.54 16.55 2.26
CA PRO A 279 -0.67 16.09 0.88
C PRO A 279 0.66 16.18 0.12
N TYR A 280 0.89 15.23 -0.77
CA TYR A 280 2.04 15.23 -1.67
C TYR A 280 1.86 16.28 -2.77
N GLY A 281 2.97 16.87 -3.23
CA GLY A 281 2.97 17.79 -4.39
C GLY A 281 2.52 19.21 -4.11
N THR A 282 2.09 19.53 -2.89
CA THR A 282 2.01 20.92 -2.43
C THR A 282 3.42 21.44 -2.21
N GLU A 283 3.83 22.50 -2.93
CA GLU A 283 5.00 23.29 -2.57
C GLU A 283 4.86 23.65 -1.09
N SER A 284 5.79 23.19 -0.26
CA SER A 284 5.74 23.56 1.14
C SER A 284 5.87 25.07 1.25
N ILE A 285 4.91 25.65 1.96
CA ILE A 285 5.03 26.97 2.61
C ILE A 285 6.13 26.94 3.71
N PHE A 286 7.00 25.93 3.72
CA PHE A 286 8.01 25.69 4.74
C PHE A 286 9.35 25.31 4.08
N MET A 287 10.28 26.27 4.23
CA MET A 287 11.73 26.25 4.01
C MET A 287 12.29 25.56 2.75
N ASN A 288 12.73 26.40 1.80
CA ASN A 288 13.79 26.07 0.85
C ASN A 288 15.06 25.62 1.59
N ALA A 289 15.29 24.31 1.66
CA ALA A 289 16.59 23.74 2.03
C ALA A 289 17.64 23.89 0.91
N PHE A 290 17.27 24.45 -0.25
CA PHE A 290 18.13 24.72 -1.39
C PHE A 290 18.83 26.08 -1.30
N ASN A 291 19.61 26.29 -0.23
CA ASN A 291 20.63 27.33 -0.23
C ASN A 291 21.97 26.72 -0.70
N ALA A 292 22.27 26.97 -1.99
CA ALA A 292 23.54 27.03 -2.74
C ALA A 292 24.77 26.14 -2.48
N ASP A 293 24.85 25.20 -1.52
CA ASP A 293 26.12 24.49 -1.24
C ASP A 293 25.99 22.96 -1.05
N PHE A 294 25.39 22.23 -2.00
CA PHE A 294 25.41 20.76 -1.95
C PHE A 294 26.59 20.17 -2.75
N ARG A 295 27.57 19.61 -2.03
CA ARG A 295 28.69 18.83 -2.59
C ARG A 295 28.23 17.39 -2.89
N LEU A 296 28.65 16.86 -4.05
CA LEU A 296 28.43 15.48 -4.52
C LEU A 296 28.64 14.43 -3.41
N THR A 297 27.77 13.42 -3.38
CA THR A 297 27.82 12.34 -2.39
C THR A 297 29.02 11.41 -2.63
N SER A 298 29.47 10.73 -1.57
CA SER A 298 30.52 9.71 -1.67
C SER A 298 30.14 8.54 -2.59
N LEU A 299 28.84 8.31 -2.78
CA LEU A 299 28.30 7.25 -3.65
C LEU A 299 28.46 7.60 -5.14
N GLU A 300 28.26 8.87 -5.51
CA GLU A 300 28.49 9.36 -6.87
C GLU A 300 29.98 9.41 -7.24
N LYS A 301 30.86 9.63 -6.25
CA LYS A 301 32.31 9.53 -6.44
C LYS A 301 32.77 8.09 -6.71
N ALA A 302 32.08 7.09 -6.15
CA ALA A 302 32.39 5.68 -6.37
C ALA A 302 31.92 5.13 -7.73
N LEU A 303 31.00 5.83 -8.41
CA LEU A 303 30.40 5.42 -9.69
C LEU A 303 31.07 6.06 -10.92
N ARG A 304 32.12 6.90 -10.75
CA ARG A 304 32.89 7.48 -11.86
C ARG A 304 34.34 6.96 -11.87
N PRO A 305 34.98 6.79 -13.04
CA PRO A 305 36.43 6.69 -13.13
C PRO A 305 37.08 8.03 -12.75
N GLU A 306 38.09 8.03 -11.88
CA GLU A 306 38.73 9.26 -11.36
C GLU A 306 39.58 10.00 -12.41
N PRO A 307 39.61 11.35 -12.40
CA PRO A 307 40.71 12.15 -12.91
C PRO A 307 41.65 12.66 -11.79
N ASP A 308 42.85 13.06 -12.23
CA ASP A 308 44.13 13.28 -11.52
C ASP A 308 44.14 13.94 -10.12
N PRO A 309 45.15 13.60 -9.28
CA PRO A 309 45.28 14.04 -7.90
C PRO A 309 46.03 15.38 -7.84
N SER A 310 45.34 16.48 -8.09
CA SER A 310 45.84 17.80 -7.69
C SER A 310 44.69 18.71 -7.30
N GLU A 311 44.21 18.55 -6.06
CA GLU A 311 43.67 19.63 -5.22
C GLU A 311 43.23 19.05 -3.86
N GLN A 312 44.21 18.88 -2.97
CA GLN A 312 43.94 18.79 -1.54
C GLN A 312 44.62 19.98 -0.87
N LEU A 313 43.82 20.93 -0.37
CA LEU A 313 44.22 21.64 0.83
C LEU A 313 43.02 22.16 1.65
N ASN A 314 42.99 21.65 2.88
CA ASN A 314 42.51 22.28 4.11
C ASN A 314 41.08 22.83 4.22
N THR A 315 40.29 22.19 5.07
CA THR A 315 39.66 22.88 6.22
C THR A 315 39.24 21.86 7.27
N LYS A 316 39.89 21.90 8.45
CA LYS A 316 39.37 21.31 9.68
C LYS A 316 38.28 22.25 10.21
N SER A 317 37.07 21.77 10.42
CA SER A 317 36.16 22.35 11.42
C SER A 317 35.04 21.40 11.82
N ASN A 318 34.84 21.33 13.14
CA ASN A 318 33.68 20.94 13.93
C ASN A 318 32.81 19.76 13.49
N VAL A 319 32.81 18.74 14.38
CA VAL A 319 31.76 17.74 14.51
C VAL A 319 30.49 18.44 15.02
N GLN A 320 29.75 19.07 14.10
CA GLN A 320 28.36 19.41 14.29
C GLN A 320 27.55 18.12 14.08
N LYS A 321 26.68 17.75 15.03
CA LYS A 321 25.69 16.67 14.87
C LYS A 321 25.05 16.80 13.50
N LYS A 322 25.38 15.89 12.58
CA LYS A 322 24.83 15.85 11.23
C LYS A 322 23.35 15.54 11.39
N SER A 323 22.50 16.56 11.27
CA SER A 323 21.07 16.35 11.07
C SER A 323 20.94 15.53 9.79
N ASP A 324 20.53 14.27 9.90
CA ASP A 324 20.20 13.45 8.75
C ASP A 324 18.95 14.06 8.10
N ILE A 325 19.17 14.96 7.14
CA ILE A 325 18.14 15.49 6.26
C ILE A 325 17.74 14.33 5.36
N LEU A 326 16.60 13.71 5.67
CA LEU A 326 15.96 12.72 4.81
C LEU A 326 15.25 13.49 3.70
N PHE A 327 15.62 13.21 2.44
CA PHE A 327 14.87 13.69 1.30
C PHE A 327 13.76 12.68 1.00
N ARG A 328 12.68 12.81 1.75
CA ARG A 328 11.48 12.00 1.52
C ARG A 328 10.68 12.58 0.35
N GLY A 329 10.05 11.73 -0.43
CA GLY A 329 9.20 12.15 -1.53
C GLY A 329 8.66 10.96 -2.32
N VAL A 330 7.84 11.28 -3.32
CA VAL A 330 7.32 10.31 -4.29
C VAL A 330 8.18 10.39 -5.54
N LEU A 331 8.77 9.26 -5.92
CA LEU A 331 9.43 9.07 -7.20
C LEU A 331 8.43 8.46 -8.18
N THR A 332 8.04 9.23 -9.18
CA THR A 332 7.27 8.78 -10.34
C THR A 332 8.24 8.27 -11.41
N VAL A 333 8.13 7.01 -11.78
CA VAL A 333 8.96 6.32 -12.78
C VAL A 333 8.07 5.90 -13.95
N THR A 334 8.19 6.58 -15.09
CA THR A 334 7.58 6.16 -16.35
C THR A 334 8.58 5.35 -17.16
N VAL A 335 8.32 4.06 -17.32
CA VAL A 335 9.04 3.18 -18.24
C VAL A 335 8.43 3.36 -19.64
N ILE A 336 9.12 4.13 -20.50
CA ILE A 336 8.61 4.54 -21.81
C ILE A 336 8.79 3.39 -22.80
N SER A 337 10.04 3.03 -23.09
CA SER A 337 10.38 2.02 -24.09
C SER A 337 11.78 1.47 -23.85
N ALA A 338 12.13 0.39 -24.55
CA ALA A 338 13.50 0.00 -24.76
C ALA A 338 13.79 -0.12 -26.25
N GLU A 339 15.06 -0.01 -26.62
CA GLU A 339 15.55 -0.08 -27.99
C GLU A 339 16.71 -1.06 -28.08
N GLU A 340 16.78 -1.82 -29.18
CA GLU A 340 17.88 -2.72 -29.51
C GLU A 340 18.21 -3.75 -28.40
N LEU A 341 17.19 -4.25 -27.71
CA LEU A 341 17.39 -5.33 -26.75
C LEU A 341 18.01 -6.56 -27.45
N PRO A 342 18.90 -7.32 -26.78
CA PRO A 342 19.46 -8.52 -27.37
C PRO A 342 18.37 -9.58 -27.55
N ALA A 343 18.40 -10.28 -28.68
CA ALA A 343 17.57 -11.46 -28.87
C ALA A 343 18.05 -12.59 -27.96
N THR A 344 17.18 -12.98 -27.04
CA THR A 344 17.41 -14.08 -26.10
C THR A 344 16.76 -15.38 -26.57
N ASP A 345 15.75 -15.30 -27.46
CA ASP A 345 15.07 -16.48 -28.00
C ASP A 345 15.70 -17.06 -29.26
N LEU A 346 15.46 -18.37 -29.45
CA LEU A 346 15.71 -19.11 -30.71
C LEU A 346 15.00 -18.51 -31.93
N SER A 347 13.95 -17.70 -31.72
CA SER A 347 13.19 -16.99 -32.76
C SER A 347 13.84 -15.67 -33.20
N GLY A 348 14.88 -15.21 -32.50
CA GLY A 348 15.53 -13.92 -32.73
C GLY A 348 14.78 -12.72 -32.13
N LYS A 349 13.86 -12.94 -31.18
CA LYS A 349 13.07 -11.92 -30.48
C LYS A 349 13.11 -12.16 -28.96
N SER A 350 12.38 -11.35 -28.20
CA SER A 350 12.21 -11.49 -26.74
C SER A 350 10.78 -11.07 -26.37
N ASP A 351 10.33 -11.49 -25.20
CA ASP A 351 9.08 -11.10 -24.53
C ASP A 351 9.38 -10.18 -23.31
N PRO A 352 9.89 -8.94 -23.54
CA PRO A 352 10.49 -8.16 -22.46
C PRO A 352 9.48 -7.54 -21.48
N PHE A 353 9.89 -7.46 -20.22
CA PHE A 353 9.28 -6.64 -19.16
C PHE A 353 10.36 -6.07 -18.23
N VAL A 354 10.03 -5.00 -17.50
CA VAL A 354 10.95 -4.32 -16.58
C VAL A 354 10.50 -4.51 -15.14
N VAL A 355 11.43 -4.88 -14.26
CA VAL A 355 11.25 -4.92 -12.80
C VAL A 355 11.93 -3.68 -12.20
N ILE A 356 11.16 -2.84 -11.55
CA ILE A 356 11.62 -1.62 -10.89
C ILE A 356 11.77 -1.93 -9.41
N THR A 357 12.92 -1.64 -8.82
CA THR A 357 13.22 -1.89 -7.42
C THR A 357 13.84 -0.67 -6.77
N MET A 358 13.29 -0.22 -5.64
CA MET A 358 13.99 0.70 -4.74
C MET A 358 14.85 -0.11 -3.77
N LYS A 359 16.16 0.16 -3.75
CA LYS A 359 17.13 -0.72 -3.07
C LYS A 359 16.93 -0.75 -1.56
N LYS A 360 16.64 0.37 -0.91
CA LYS A 360 16.48 0.41 0.55
C LYS A 360 15.16 -0.16 1.02
N SER A 361 14.05 0.23 0.38
CA SER A 361 12.71 -0.22 0.77
C SER A 361 12.37 -1.62 0.26
N GLU A 362 13.16 -2.16 -0.68
CA GLU A 362 12.90 -3.38 -1.43
C GLU A 362 11.53 -3.40 -2.13
N GLN A 363 10.90 -2.23 -2.30
CA GLN A 363 9.65 -2.08 -3.05
C GLN A 363 9.90 -2.46 -4.50
N LYS A 364 9.04 -3.32 -5.05
CA LYS A 364 9.14 -3.84 -6.41
C LYS A 364 7.87 -3.60 -7.20
N SER A 365 8.04 -3.05 -8.40
CA SER A 365 7.00 -2.90 -9.41
C SER A 365 7.42 -3.58 -10.70
N LYS A 366 6.45 -3.98 -11.54
CA LYS A 366 6.76 -4.67 -12.80
C LYS A 366 5.88 -4.15 -13.92
N THR A 367 6.46 -3.98 -15.11
CA THR A 367 5.68 -3.66 -16.30
C THR A 367 4.95 -4.89 -16.82
N ARG A 368 4.01 -4.66 -17.73
CA ARG A 368 3.46 -5.73 -18.58
C ARG A 368 4.57 -6.37 -19.43
N VAL A 369 4.34 -7.63 -19.79
CA VAL A 369 5.13 -8.36 -20.78
C VAL A 369 4.65 -7.95 -22.18
N LEU A 370 5.58 -7.64 -23.07
CA LEU A 370 5.28 -7.37 -24.48
C LEU A 370 5.91 -8.44 -25.33
N ASN A 371 5.11 -9.16 -26.11
CA ASN A 371 5.62 -10.36 -26.78
C ASN A 371 6.34 -10.03 -28.10
N ASN A 372 7.39 -10.79 -28.40
CA ASN A 372 8.07 -10.84 -29.69
C ASN A 372 8.58 -9.49 -30.19
N THR A 373 9.24 -8.72 -29.31
CA THR A 373 9.81 -7.40 -29.64
C THR A 373 11.14 -7.12 -28.94
N LEU A 374 12.09 -6.56 -29.69
CA LEU A 374 13.35 -6.02 -29.16
C LEU A 374 13.31 -4.50 -28.95
N ASN A 375 12.20 -3.87 -29.37
CA ASN A 375 11.96 -2.44 -29.20
C ASN A 375 10.60 -2.22 -28.51
N PRO A 376 10.41 -2.74 -27.28
CA PRO A 376 9.15 -2.62 -26.56
C PRO A 376 8.82 -1.16 -26.23
N VAL A 377 7.54 -0.80 -26.34
CA VAL A 377 7.01 0.48 -25.86
C VAL A 377 5.97 0.18 -24.78
N TRP A 378 6.36 0.34 -23.52
CA TRP A 378 5.47 0.09 -22.39
C TRP A 378 4.58 1.29 -22.13
N ASN A 379 5.14 2.49 -22.03
CA ASN A 379 4.50 3.67 -21.47
C ASN A 379 3.73 3.30 -20.20
N GLN A 380 4.44 2.91 -19.15
CA GLN A 380 3.82 2.56 -17.86
C GLN A 380 4.48 3.33 -16.74
N THR A 381 3.66 3.99 -15.92
CA THR A 381 4.12 4.84 -14.83
C THR A 381 3.90 4.20 -13.46
N PHE A 382 4.88 4.33 -12.57
CA PHE A 382 4.87 3.78 -11.22
C PHE A 382 5.24 4.87 -10.22
N ASP A 383 4.45 5.04 -9.17
CA ASP A 383 4.76 5.97 -8.08
C ASP A 383 5.30 5.19 -6.89
N ILE A 384 6.48 5.60 -6.41
CA ILE A 384 7.21 4.89 -5.38
C ILE A 384 7.56 5.87 -4.26
N ILE A 385 7.18 5.53 -3.02
CA ILE A 385 7.51 6.35 -1.85
C ILE A 385 8.95 6.07 -1.46
N VAL A 386 9.74 7.14 -1.40
CA VAL A 386 11.15 7.09 -1.09
C VAL A 386 11.38 7.81 0.22
N GLU A 387 11.80 7.06 1.25
CA GLU A 387 12.09 7.59 2.59
C GLU A 387 13.36 8.44 2.65
N ASP A 388 14.35 8.12 1.82
CA ASP A 388 15.67 8.75 1.83
C ASP A 388 16.27 8.82 0.42
N GLY A 389 15.77 9.74 -0.40
CA GLY A 389 16.13 9.85 -1.81
C GLY A 389 17.61 10.13 -2.08
N LEU A 390 18.33 10.76 -1.14
CA LEU A 390 19.77 11.01 -1.27
C LEU A 390 20.65 9.76 -1.08
N ARG A 391 20.10 8.70 -0.49
CA ARG A 391 20.86 7.47 -0.18
C ARG A 391 20.20 6.21 -0.74
N ASP A 392 19.08 6.33 -1.45
CA ASP A 392 18.43 5.22 -2.12
C ASP A 392 18.91 5.07 -3.56
N LEU A 393 18.69 3.88 -4.13
CA LEU A 393 19.04 3.55 -5.51
C LEU A 393 17.82 2.98 -6.21
N LEU A 394 17.52 3.53 -7.39
CA LEU A 394 16.56 2.96 -8.32
C LEU A 394 17.27 1.93 -9.17
N ILE A 395 16.75 0.70 -9.17
CA ILE A 395 17.25 -0.42 -9.97
C ILE A 395 16.13 -0.82 -10.93
N LEU A 396 16.38 -0.73 -12.23
CA LEU A 396 15.49 -1.25 -13.26
C LEU A 396 16.14 -2.47 -13.89
N GLU A 397 15.51 -3.63 -13.82
CA GLU A 397 15.99 -4.86 -14.44
C GLU A 397 15.10 -5.22 -15.62
N VAL A 398 15.69 -5.42 -16.79
CA VAL A 398 14.98 -5.89 -17.98
C VAL A 398 15.06 -7.41 -18.01
N TRP A 399 13.92 -8.06 -18.19
CA TRP A 399 13.75 -9.50 -18.17
C TRP A 399 13.00 -9.95 -19.41
N ASP A 400 13.34 -11.14 -19.88
CA ASP A 400 12.57 -11.90 -20.86
C ASP A 400 11.61 -12.86 -20.16
N HIS A 401 10.39 -13.03 -20.68
CA HIS A 401 9.42 -13.97 -20.14
C HIS A 401 9.25 -15.20 -21.04
N ASP A 402 9.90 -16.30 -20.63
CA ASP A 402 9.79 -17.56 -21.34
C ASP A 402 8.72 -18.51 -20.77
N THR A 403 8.29 -19.44 -21.62
CA THR A 403 7.34 -20.51 -21.27
C THR A 403 7.86 -21.40 -20.13
N PHE A 404 9.18 -21.47 -19.92
CA PHE A 404 9.82 -22.31 -18.89
C PHE A 404 10.72 -21.55 -17.92
N GLY A 405 10.72 -20.21 -17.92
CA GLY A 405 11.64 -19.42 -17.12
C GLY A 405 11.49 -17.92 -17.30
N LYS A 406 12.40 -17.17 -16.69
CA LYS A 406 12.56 -15.74 -16.94
C LYS A 406 14.05 -15.47 -16.97
N ASP A 407 14.54 -14.98 -18.10
CA ASP A 407 15.95 -14.71 -18.29
C ASP A 407 16.23 -13.22 -18.13
N LYS A 408 17.22 -12.89 -17.30
CA LYS A 408 17.56 -11.50 -17.07
C LYS A 408 18.37 -11.00 -18.26
N ILE A 409 17.84 -10.02 -18.97
CA ILE A 409 18.52 -9.35 -20.09
C ILE A 409 19.61 -8.44 -19.53
N GLY A 410 19.25 -7.53 -18.62
CA GLY A 410 20.21 -6.59 -18.03
C GLY A 410 19.59 -5.67 -17.00
N ARG A 411 20.27 -4.57 -16.68
CA ARG A 411 19.76 -3.60 -15.70
C ARG A 411 20.28 -2.17 -15.90
N CYS A 412 19.56 -1.20 -15.36
CA CYS A 412 20.03 0.15 -15.13
C CYS A 412 19.99 0.43 -13.63
N ILE A 413 21.05 1.01 -13.06
CA ILE A 413 21.09 1.44 -11.66
C ILE A 413 21.38 2.93 -11.63
N MET A 414 20.58 3.70 -10.89
CA MET A 414 20.77 5.14 -10.77
C MET A 414 20.45 5.66 -9.37
N THR A 415 21.10 6.76 -9.00
CA THR A 415 20.74 7.57 -7.84
C THR A 415 19.53 8.44 -8.19
N LEU A 416 18.83 8.92 -7.16
CA LEU A 416 17.74 9.86 -7.36
C LEU A 416 18.19 11.33 -7.37
N THR A 417 19.49 11.60 -7.20
CA THR A 417 20.03 12.96 -7.08
C THR A 417 19.57 13.85 -8.24
N ARG A 418 19.68 13.36 -9.48
CA ARG A 418 19.32 14.14 -10.67
C ARG A 418 17.85 14.51 -10.68
N VAL A 419 16.95 13.56 -10.47
CA VAL A 419 15.49 13.82 -10.48
C VAL A 419 15.08 14.68 -9.28
N ILE A 420 15.74 14.52 -8.13
CA ILE A 420 15.52 15.38 -6.95
C ILE A 420 15.93 16.83 -7.24
N MET A 421 17.03 17.05 -7.99
CA MET A 421 17.54 18.38 -8.31
C MET A 421 16.79 19.04 -9.48
N GLU A 422 16.47 18.29 -10.53
CA GLU A 422 15.82 18.79 -11.74
C GLU A 422 14.28 18.80 -11.62
N GLY A 423 13.72 18.11 -10.63
CA GLY A 423 12.29 17.94 -10.42
C GLY A 423 11.70 16.87 -11.33
N GLU A 424 11.96 16.92 -12.63
CA GLU A 424 11.62 15.85 -13.58
C GLU A 424 12.57 15.86 -14.78
N PHE A 425 12.81 14.69 -15.36
CA PHE A 425 13.58 14.58 -16.60
C PHE A 425 13.18 13.34 -17.39
N THR A 426 13.45 13.37 -18.70
CA THR A 426 13.34 12.21 -19.59
C THR A 426 14.72 11.93 -20.18
N ASP A 427 15.17 10.68 -20.12
CA ASP A 427 16.48 10.28 -20.67
C ASP A 427 16.52 8.82 -21.10
N CYS A 428 17.58 8.48 -21.83
CA CYS A 428 17.84 7.17 -22.40
C CYS A 428 19.08 6.55 -21.74
N PHE A 429 18.89 5.40 -21.07
CA PHE A 429 19.93 4.74 -20.29
C PHE A 429 20.41 3.46 -20.97
N PRO A 430 21.72 3.21 -21.12
CA PRO A 430 22.21 1.91 -21.57
C PRO A 430 21.82 0.83 -20.57
N VAL A 431 21.50 -0.35 -21.08
CA VAL A 431 21.21 -1.53 -20.25
C VAL A 431 22.54 -2.22 -19.93
N ASP A 432 22.95 -2.18 -18.65
CA ASP A 432 24.16 -2.85 -18.20
C ASP A 432 23.98 -4.38 -18.23
N GLY A 433 25.02 -5.08 -18.66
CA GLY A 433 25.04 -6.54 -18.77
C GLY A 433 24.80 -7.05 -20.20
N THR A 434 24.55 -6.17 -21.16
CA THR A 434 24.35 -6.49 -22.58
C THR A 434 25.28 -5.68 -23.49
N GLN A 435 25.49 -6.14 -24.73
CA GLN A 435 26.26 -5.38 -25.73
C GLN A 435 25.42 -4.30 -26.42
N THR A 436 24.11 -4.51 -26.49
CA THR A 436 23.11 -3.63 -27.08
C THR A 436 21.94 -3.49 -26.12
N GLY A 437 21.11 -2.46 -26.26
CA GLY A 437 19.97 -2.25 -25.38
C GLY A 437 20.02 -0.90 -24.69
N LYS A 438 18.96 -0.13 -24.87
CA LYS A 438 18.73 1.14 -24.16
C LYS A 438 17.34 1.15 -23.57
N LEU A 439 17.18 1.81 -22.44
CA LEU A 439 15.92 1.97 -21.72
C LEU A 439 15.59 3.46 -21.63
N ASN A 440 14.48 3.85 -22.24
CA ASN A 440 13.96 5.21 -22.20
C ASN A 440 13.04 5.37 -20.99
N LEU A 441 13.37 6.34 -20.13
CA LEU A 441 12.67 6.58 -18.87
C LEU A 441 12.29 8.05 -18.74
N HIS A 442 11.14 8.31 -18.14
CA HIS A 442 10.81 9.62 -17.58
C HIS A 442 10.69 9.49 -16.06
N LEU A 443 11.44 10.30 -15.33
CA LEU A 443 11.44 10.32 -13.88
C LEU A 443 10.95 11.66 -13.39
N LYS A 444 10.13 11.67 -12.35
CA LYS A 444 9.67 12.87 -11.67
C LYS A 444 9.73 12.69 -10.15
N TRP A 445 10.21 13.71 -9.46
CA TRP A 445 10.32 13.76 -8.02
C TRP A 445 9.31 14.75 -7.45
N THR A 446 8.53 14.28 -6.49
CA THR A 446 7.60 15.11 -5.75
C THR A 446 8.04 15.13 -4.28
N PRO A 447 8.63 16.23 -3.78
CA PRO A 447 9.17 16.28 -2.43
C PRO A 447 8.07 16.14 -1.36
N GLN A 448 8.40 15.48 -0.26
CA GLN A 448 7.62 15.42 0.96
C GLN A 448 8.39 16.12 2.10
N PRO A 449 8.04 17.36 2.44
CA PRO A 449 8.62 18.02 3.59
C PRO A 449 8.03 17.44 4.87
N ILE A 450 8.88 16.96 5.77
CA ILE A 450 8.51 16.65 7.16
C ILE A 450 8.93 17.82 8.04
N LEU A 451 7.98 18.39 8.78
CA LEU A 451 8.27 19.29 9.90
C LEU A 451 8.78 18.44 11.07
N ARG A 452 10.10 18.25 11.16
CA ARG A 452 10.73 17.83 12.42
C ARG A 452 10.92 19.08 13.27
N GLU A 453 9.92 19.47 14.05
CA GLU A 453 10.24 20.19 15.28
C GLU A 453 10.81 19.17 16.28
N LEU A 454 12.11 19.32 16.56
CA LEU A 454 12.88 18.49 17.49
C LEU A 454 12.54 18.79 18.95
#